data_AF-A0A7X7U2K5-F1
#
_entry.id   AF-A0A7X7U2K5-F1
#
_cell.length_a   1.000
_cell.length_b   1.000
_cell.length_c   1.000
_cell.angle_alpha   90.00
_cell.angle_beta   90.00
_cell.angle_gamma   90.00
#
_symmetry.space_group_name_H-M   'P 1'
#
loop_
_entity.id
_entity.type
_entity.pdbx_description
1 polymer ?
#
loop_
_entity_poly.entity_id
_entity_poly.type
_entity_poly.pdbx_seq_one_letter_code
_entity_poly.pdbx_strand_id
1 'polypeptide(L)'
;MWELNEPKPVKLIVGILASDERCLAAARDGVLASLGAADFTSEAWTFDQTDYYAKEIGPNVLRQFVSLSQLVHPGDLAAIKHKTNQIEQQLAASLATPYPRPVNLDPGVIEPSKLILASTKNFAHRIYIGMRMYAEVTLVFDKGRWRTMPYTFPDYYRREYHEFLSLVRSRLVEQLREMKAVDRGQRAGAPSRQPPPASSIQGDQCSSRWQ
;
A
#
# COMPACT_ATOMS: atom_id res chain seq x y z
N MET A 1 -13.59 27.80 -3.64
CA MET A 1 -12.20 27.41 -3.94
C MET A 1 -11.88 26.20 -3.08
N TRP A 2 -11.24 25.16 -3.61
CA TRP A 2 -10.99 23.92 -2.87
C TRP A 2 -9.67 24.03 -2.10
N GLU A 3 -9.66 23.62 -0.83
CA GLU A 3 -8.43 23.40 -0.08
C GLU A 3 -7.99 21.94 -0.28
N LEU A 4 -6.81 21.76 -0.87
CA LEU A 4 -6.23 20.43 -1.11
C LEU A 4 -5.48 19.99 0.16
N ASN A 5 -5.88 18.85 0.71
CA ASN A 5 -5.18 18.23 1.82
C ASN A 5 -4.29 17.10 1.30
N GLU A 6 -3.08 17.00 1.85
CA GLU A 6 -2.23 15.84 1.59
C GLU A 6 -2.92 14.54 2.03
N PRO A 7 -2.85 13.48 1.21
CA PRO A 7 -3.46 12.22 1.57
C PRO A 7 -2.71 11.62 2.77
N LYS A 8 -3.46 10.92 3.63
CA LYS A 8 -2.85 10.23 4.76
C LYS A 8 -1.97 9.08 4.25
N PRO A 9 -0.84 8.80 4.92
CA PRO A 9 -0.05 7.64 4.58
C PRO A 9 -0.84 6.35 4.87
N VAL A 10 -0.52 5.31 4.13
CA VAL A 10 -1.26 4.04 4.11
C VAL A 10 -0.34 2.88 4.44
N LYS A 11 -0.93 1.74 4.83
CA LYS A 11 -0.15 0.55 5.18
C LYS A 11 0.15 -0.25 3.93
N LEU A 12 1.42 -0.51 3.65
CA LEU A 12 1.83 -1.37 2.55
C LEU A 12 1.68 -2.84 2.97
N ILE A 13 1.10 -3.65 2.08
CA ILE A 13 0.98 -5.10 2.21
C ILE A 13 1.38 -5.75 0.88
N VAL A 14 2.00 -6.91 0.91
CA VAL A 14 2.32 -7.71 -0.27
C VAL A 14 1.73 -9.10 -0.10
N GLY A 15 0.85 -9.50 -1.03
CA GLY A 15 0.45 -10.88 -1.20
C GLY A 15 1.51 -11.63 -2.02
N ILE A 16 1.98 -12.75 -1.50
CA ILE A 16 3.00 -13.59 -2.12
C ILE A 16 2.31 -14.88 -2.53
N LEU A 17 2.45 -15.26 -3.80
CA LEU A 17 2.25 -16.62 -4.27
C LEU A 17 3.60 -17.24 -4.61
N ALA A 18 3.86 -18.47 -4.20
CA ALA A 18 5.13 -19.15 -4.46
C ALA A 18 4.95 -20.64 -4.75
N SER A 19 5.89 -21.23 -5.49
CA SER A 19 5.86 -22.63 -5.93
C SER A 19 6.16 -23.65 -4.83
N ASP A 20 6.94 -23.25 -3.83
CA ASP A 20 7.36 -24.04 -2.69
C ASP A 20 7.86 -23.13 -1.56
N GLU A 21 8.17 -23.71 -0.41
CA GLU A 21 8.58 -22.96 0.80
C GLU A 21 9.91 -22.21 0.61
N ARG A 22 10.82 -22.74 -0.21
CA ARG A 22 12.09 -22.09 -0.52
C ARG A 22 11.86 -20.83 -1.36
N CYS A 23 10.97 -20.91 -2.34
CA CYS A 23 10.57 -19.76 -3.16
C CYS A 23 9.80 -18.74 -2.33
N LEU A 24 8.95 -19.18 -1.40
CA LEU A 24 8.21 -18.32 -0.48
C LEU A 24 9.16 -17.53 0.44
N ALA A 25 10.14 -18.22 1.03
CA ALA A 25 11.16 -17.58 1.87
C ALA A 25 11.98 -16.55 1.08
N ALA A 26 12.48 -16.91 -0.12
CA ALA A 26 13.23 -16.00 -0.98
C ALA A 26 12.41 -14.78 -1.43
N ALA A 27 11.12 -14.99 -1.71
CA ALA A 27 10.18 -13.92 -2.05
C ALA A 27 9.99 -12.94 -0.89
N ARG A 28 9.77 -13.46 0.32
CA ARG A 28 9.66 -12.64 1.53
C ARG A 28 10.95 -11.86 1.77
N ASP A 29 12.11 -12.51 1.72
CA ASP A 29 13.40 -11.86 1.95
C ASP A 29 13.67 -10.75 0.93
N GLY A 30 13.36 -10.97 -0.35
CA GLY A 30 13.44 -9.96 -1.39
C GLY A 30 12.51 -8.76 -1.15
N VAL A 31 11.26 -9.02 -0.71
CA VAL A 31 10.31 -7.97 -0.31
C VAL A 31 10.87 -7.16 0.86
N LEU A 32 11.39 -7.79 1.91
CA LEU A 32 11.91 -7.10 3.09
C LEU A 32 13.16 -6.29 2.78
N ALA A 33 14.07 -6.83 1.97
CA ALA A 33 15.27 -6.14 1.53
C ALA A 33 14.93 -4.89 0.68
N SER A 34 13.91 -4.95 -0.17
CA SER A 34 13.56 -3.85 -1.08
C SER A 34 12.59 -2.82 -0.51
N LEU A 35 11.67 -3.24 0.37
CA LEU A 35 10.52 -2.43 0.83
C LEU A 35 10.56 -2.14 2.34
N GLY A 36 11.47 -2.75 3.08
CA GLY A 36 11.70 -2.50 4.50
C GLY A 36 11.20 -3.61 5.41
N ALA A 37 11.39 -3.44 6.73
CA ALA A 37 11.03 -4.44 7.72
C ALA A 37 9.52 -4.66 7.81
N ALA A 38 9.11 -5.92 7.98
CA ALA A 38 7.74 -6.28 8.26
C ALA A 38 7.37 -5.99 9.72
N ASP A 39 6.11 -5.62 9.96
CA ASP A 39 5.51 -5.68 11.30
C ASP A 39 4.69 -6.95 11.49
N PHE A 40 4.10 -7.47 10.42
CA PHE A 40 3.39 -8.76 10.42
C PHE A 40 3.69 -9.59 9.18
N THR A 41 3.77 -10.89 9.39
CA THR A 41 3.79 -11.91 8.34
C THR A 41 2.71 -12.93 8.70
N SER A 42 1.87 -13.31 7.73
CA SER A 42 0.84 -14.32 7.97
C SER A 42 1.44 -15.72 8.02
N GLU A 43 0.63 -16.69 8.45
CA GLU A 43 0.90 -18.09 8.13
C GLU A 43 0.99 -18.29 6.61
N ALA A 44 1.69 -19.33 6.18
CA ALA A 44 1.65 -19.81 4.81
C ALA A 44 0.45 -20.74 4.64
N TRP A 45 -0.35 -20.52 3.61
CA TRP A 45 -1.50 -21.37 3.30
C TRP A 45 -1.38 -21.95 1.90
N THR A 46 -1.96 -23.13 1.69
CA THR A 46 -2.18 -23.62 0.33
C THR A 46 -3.12 -22.68 -0.43
N PHE A 47 -2.77 -22.42 -1.69
CA PHE A 47 -3.60 -21.70 -2.66
C PHE A 47 -4.19 -22.72 -3.65
N ASP A 48 -5.47 -23.00 -3.51
CA ASP A 48 -6.22 -24.05 -4.19
C ASP A 48 -7.42 -23.50 -5.01
N GLN A 49 -7.45 -22.19 -5.22
CA GLN A 49 -8.62 -21.49 -5.78
C GLN A 49 -8.71 -21.57 -7.30
N THR A 50 -7.60 -21.84 -7.99
CA THR A 50 -7.57 -21.94 -9.45
C THR A 50 -6.26 -22.59 -9.94
N ASP A 51 -6.36 -23.36 -11.02
CA ASP A 51 -5.21 -23.90 -11.76
C ASP A 51 -4.55 -22.85 -12.68
N TYR A 52 -5.03 -21.60 -12.68
CA TYR A 52 -4.53 -20.52 -13.54
C TYR A 52 -3.00 -20.35 -13.47
N TYR A 53 -2.42 -20.52 -12.28
CA TYR A 53 -0.98 -20.38 -12.05
C TYR A 53 -0.17 -21.67 -12.25
N ALA A 54 -0.82 -22.81 -12.53
CA ALA A 54 -0.15 -24.12 -12.54
C ALA A 54 1.03 -24.20 -13.53
N LYS A 55 0.91 -23.52 -14.68
CA LYS A 55 1.97 -23.46 -15.70
C LYS A 55 3.08 -22.45 -15.37
N GLU A 56 2.77 -21.40 -14.61
CA GLU A 56 3.69 -20.30 -14.32
C GLU A 56 4.46 -20.50 -13.02
N ILE A 57 3.76 -20.90 -11.96
CA ILE A 57 4.26 -21.06 -10.59
C ILE A 57 4.44 -22.54 -10.26
N GLY A 58 3.56 -23.41 -10.74
CA GLY A 58 3.53 -24.82 -10.39
C GLY A 58 2.21 -25.25 -9.74
N PRO A 59 1.98 -26.56 -9.54
CA PRO A 59 0.68 -27.10 -9.13
C PRO A 59 0.38 -26.93 -7.63
N ASN A 60 1.41 -26.74 -6.79
CA ASN A 60 1.27 -26.63 -5.34
C ASN A 60 1.61 -25.22 -4.88
N VAL A 61 0.73 -24.27 -5.18
CA VAL A 61 0.97 -22.86 -4.88
C VAL A 61 0.74 -22.59 -3.39
N LEU A 62 1.65 -21.84 -2.79
CA LEU A 62 1.55 -21.31 -1.44
C LEU A 62 1.21 -19.83 -1.47
N ARG A 63 0.42 -19.38 -0.50
CA ARG A 63 0.09 -17.97 -0.25
C ARG A 63 0.62 -17.53 1.10
N GLN A 64 1.24 -16.35 1.14
CA GLN A 64 1.56 -15.64 2.38
C GLN A 64 1.33 -14.14 2.18
N PHE A 65 0.99 -13.42 3.25
CA PHE A 65 0.99 -11.96 3.27
C PHE A 65 2.12 -11.42 4.14
N VAL A 66 2.68 -10.29 3.71
CA VAL A 66 3.65 -9.51 4.48
C VAL A 66 3.16 -8.08 4.56
N SER A 67 3.07 -7.53 5.77
CA SER A 67 2.75 -6.13 6.05
C SER A 67 4.02 -5.40 6.50
N LEU A 68 4.21 -4.18 5.98
CA LEU A 68 5.43 -3.42 6.22
C LEU A 68 5.25 -2.42 7.37
N SER A 69 6.29 -2.29 8.19
CA SER A 69 6.27 -1.44 9.39
C SER A 69 6.05 0.04 9.05
N GLN A 70 6.78 0.53 8.04
CA GLN A 70 6.72 1.93 7.60
C GLN A 70 5.46 2.16 6.77
N LEU A 71 4.74 3.24 7.08
CA LEU A 71 3.64 3.71 6.25
C LEU A 71 4.19 4.38 4.99
N VAL A 72 3.48 4.25 3.88
CA VAL A 72 3.89 4.79 2.58
C VAL A 72 2.91 5.86 2.10
N HIS A 73 3.35 6.74 1.21
CA HIS A 73 2.43 7.64 0.54
C HIS A 73 1.58 6.81 -0.46
N PRO A 74 0.24 6.99 -0.52
CA PRO A 74 -0.60 6.16 -1.39
C PRO A 74 -0.28 6.30 -2.89
N GLY A 75 0.30 7.43 -3.30
CA GLY A 75 0.78 7.66 -4.67
C GLY A 75 1.97 6.79 -5.08
N ASP A 76 2.68 6.17 -4.13
CA ASP A 76 3.87 5.38 -4.42
C ASP A 76 3.55 3.97 -4.94
N LEU A 77 2.27 3.56 -4.88
CA LEU A 77 1.85 2.19 -5.18
C LEU A 77 2.27 1.73 -6.59
N ALA A 78 2.22 2.61 -7.60
CA ALA A 78 2.67 2.29 -8.95
C ALA A 78 4.17 1.98 -9.00
N ALA A 79 5.00 2.79 -8.32
CA ALA A 79 6.45 2.57 -8.24
C ALA A 79 6.78 1.31 -7.44
N ILE A 80 6.02 1.03 -6.37
CA ILE A 80 6.17 -0.20 -5.59
C ILE A 80 5.85 -1.44 -6.44
N LYS A 81 4.80 -1.42 -7.28
CA LYS A 81 4.52 -2.53 -8.21
C LYS A 81 5.66 -2.78 -9.19
N HIS A 82 6.34 -1.72 -9.67
CA HIS A 82 7.55 -1.91 -10.47
C HIS A 82 8.67 -2.62 -9.69
N LYS A 83 8.92 -2.23 -8.44
CA LYS A 83 9.90 -2.91 -7.58
C LYS A 83 9.56 -4.39 -7.38
N THR A 84 8.30 -4.71 -7.07
CA THR A 84 7.91 -6.12 -6.87
C THR A 84 8.03 -6.93 -8.16
N ASN A 85 7.69 -6.35 -9.33
CA ASN A 85 7.88 -7.02 -10.62
C ASN A 85 9.37 -7.32 -10.89
N GLN A 86 10.28 -6.41 -10.51
CA GLN A 86 11.73 -6.65 -10.64
C GLN A 86 12.21 -7.77 -9.73
N ILE A 87 11.71 -7.84 -8.49
CA ILE A 87 12.02 -8.94 -7.55
C ILE A 87 11.57 -10.27 -8.15
N GLU A 88 10.35 -10.36 -8.68
CA GLU A 88 9.87 -11.59 -9.34
C GLU A 88 10.80 -12.03 -10.48
N GLN A 89 11.25 -11.10 -11.34
CA GLN A 89 12.16 -11.40 -12.44
C GLN A 89 13.52 -11.92 -11.95
N GLN A 90 14.07 -11.30 -10.90
CA GLN A 90 15.34 -11.73 -10.29
C GLN A 90 15.23 -13.12 -9.65
N LEU A 91 14.11 -13.40 -8.98
CA LEU A 91 13.86 -14.70 -8.36
C LEU A 91 13.64 -15.79 -9.41
N ALA A 92 12.90 -15.50 -10.48
CA ALA A 92 12.73 -16.42 -11.60
C ALA A 92 14.08 -16.83 -12.23
N ALA A 93 15.02 -15.88 -12.35
CA ALA A 93 16.35 -16.15 -12.89
C ALA A 93 17.29 -16.91 -11.92
N SER A 94 17.10 -16.77 -10.59
CA SER A 94 18.05 -17.26 -9.59
C SER A 94 17.64 -18.56 -8.88
N LEU A 95 16.33 -18.81 -8.72
CA LEU A 95 15.84 -19.96 -7.93
C LEU A 95 15.96 -21.31 -8.67
N ALA A 96 16.30 -21.30 -9.96
CA ALA A 96 16.50 -22.47 -10.81
C ALA A 96 15.35 -23.50 -10.68
N THR A 97 14.11 -23.02 -10.69
CA THR A 97 12.91 -23.87 -10.66
C THR A 97 12.55 -24.31 -12.08
N PRO A 98 11.76 -25.38 -12.25
CA PRO A 98 11.23 -25.76 -13.57
C PRO A 98 10.15 -24.79 -14.09
N TYR A 99 9.77 -23.77 -13.30
CA TYR A 99 8.66 -22.88 -13.59
C TYR A 99 9.17 -21.50 -13.98
N PRO A 100 8.61 -20.86 -15.04
CA PRO A 100 9.14 -19.60 -15.56
C PRO A 100 8.89 -18.40 -14.62
N ARG A 101 7.96 -18.52 -13.68
CA ARG A 101 7.60 -17.47 -12.73
C ARG A 101 7.25 -18.11 -11.38
N PRO A 102 8.23 -18.62 -10.62
CA PRO A 102 7.99 -19.38 -9.39
C PRO A 102 7.40 -18.55 -8.25
N VAL A 103 7.33 -17.23 -8.41
CA VAL A 103 6.81 -16.28 -7.42
C VAL A 103 5.96 -15.22 -8.12
N ASN A 104 4.82 -14.87 -7.53
CA ASN A 104 4.04 -13.70 -7.88
C ASN A 104 3.85 -12.81 -6.64
N LEU A 105 4.16 -11.52 -6.77
CA LEU A 105 4.10 -10.50 -5.75
C LEU A 105 3.02 -9.47 -6.10
N ASP A 106 1.98 -9.43 -5.28
CA ASP A 106 0.86 -8.51 -5.38
C ASP A 106 0.94 -7.46 -4.30
N PRO A 107 1.65 -6.33 -4.53
CA PRO A 107 1.63 -5.22 -3.60
C PRO A 107 0.27 -4.53 -3.64
N GLY A 108 -0.13 -4.09 -2.46
CA GLY A 108 -1.34 -3.32 -2.23
C GLY A 108 -1.21 -2.42 -1.03
N VAL A 109 -2.20 -1.57 -0.84
CA VAL A 109 -2.28 -0.69 0.34
C VAL A 109 -3.57 -0.94 1.10
N ILE A 110 -3.46 -0.96 2.41
CA ILE A 110 -4.60 -0.93 3.31
C ILE A 110 -4.80 0.52 3.75
N GLU A 111 -6.04 0.97 3.59
CA GLU A 111 -6.61 2.13 4.23
C GLU A 111 -7.57 1.68 5.34
N PRO A 112 -7.99 2.58 6.26
CA PRO A 112 -8.98 2.25 7.28
C PRO A 112 -10.30 1.69 6.74
N SER A 113 -10.62 1.93 5.47
CA SER A 113 -11.89 1.59 4.83
C SER A 113 -11.77 0.58 3.68
N LYS A 114 -10.57 0.20 3.25
CA LYS A 114 -10.41 -0.65 2.06
C LYS A 114 -9.01 -1.26 1.91
N LEU A 115 -8.95 -2.36 1.17
CA LEU A 115 -7.73 -2.92 0.60
C LEU A 115 -7.71 -2.59 -0.91
N ILE A 116 -6.60 -2.06 -1.39
CA ILE A 116 -6.34 -1.80 -2.80
C ILE A 116 -5.17 -2.66 -3.25
N LEU A 117 -5.28 -3.32 -4.40
CA LEU A 117 -4.16 -4.05 -5.03
C LEU A 117 -3.73 -3.38 -6.33
N ALA A 118 -2.43 -3.43 -6.62
CA ALA A 118 -1.85 -2.95 -7.87
C ALA A 118 -1.76 -4.04 -8.93
N SER A 119 -2.00 -3.68 -10.19
CA SER A 119 -1.96 -4.59 -11.33
C SER A 119 -1.30 -3.95 -12.56
N THR A 120 -0.65 -4.78 -13.36
CA THR A 120 -0.17 -4.42 -14.71
C THR A 120 -1.26 -4.52 -15.78
N LYS A 121 -2.37 -5.18 -15.46
CA LYS A 121 -3.45 -5.47 -16.42
C LYS A 121 -4.62 -4.52 -16.19
N ASN A 122 -5.01 -3.79 -17.21
CA ASN A 122 -6.25 -3.01 -17.17
C ASN A 122 -7.49 -3.92 -17.22
N PHE A 123 -8.57 -3.54 -16.54
CA PHE A 123 -9.87 -4.21 -16.62
C PHE A 123 -11.00 -3.24 -16.21
N ALA A 124 -12.26 -3.63 -16.38
CA ALA A 124 -13.43 -2.76 -16.27
C ALA A 124 -13.52 -1.96 -14.94
N HIS A 125 -13.07 -2.52 -13.82
CA HIS A 125 -13.11 -1.87 -12.49
C HIS A 125 -11.76 -1.29 -12.04
N ARG A 126 -10.71 -1.40 -12.88
CA ARG A 126 -9.35 -0.98 -12.55
C ARG A 126 -9.10 0.44 -13.01
N ILE A 127 -8.50 1.23 -12.13
CA ILE A 127 -8.24 2.66 -12.34
C ILE A 127 -6.76 2.82 -12.63
N TYR A 128 -6.42 3.62 -13.65
CA TYR A 128 -5.03 3.96 -13.94
C TYR A 128 -4.44 4.83 -12.81
N ILE A 129 -3.29 4.43 -12.28
CA ILE A 129 -2.62 5.13 -11.16
C ILE A 129 -1.24 5.69 -11.54
N GLY A 130 -0.92 5.74 -12.84
CA GLY A 130 0.38 6.19 -13.33
C GLY A 130 1.34 5.05 -13.64
N MET A 131 2.45 5.37 -14.32
CA MET A 131 3.54 4.44 -14.63
C MET A 131 3.11 3.11 -15.29
N ARG A 132 2.07 3.14 -16.13
CA ARG A 132 1.47 1.94 -16.77
C ARG A 132 0.93 0.91 -15.76
N MET A 133 0.57 1.37 -14.56
CA MET A 133 -0.03 0.56 -13.51
C MET A 133 -1.48 0.95 -13.28
N TYR A 134 -2.24 -0.03 -12.82
CA TYR A 134 -3.63 0.12 -12.45
C TYR A 134 -3.84 -0.34 -11.01
N ALA A 135 -4.93 0.09 -10.39
CA ALA A 135 -5.33 -0.34 -9.07
C ALA A 135 -6.82 -0.67 -9.01
N GLU A 136 -7.18 -1.57 -8.11
CA GLU A 136 -8.57 -1.95 -7.82
C GLU A 136 -8.81 -1.96 -6.32
N VAL A 137 -10.03 -1.64 -5.91
CA VAL A 137 -10.49 -1.88 -4.54
C VAL A 137 -10.87 -3.35 -4.42
N THR A 138 -9.98 -4.16 -3.85
CA THR A 138 -10.20 -5.61 -3.74
C THR A 138 -11.14 -5.97 -2.60
N LEU A 139 -11.10 -5.23 -1.48
CA LEU A 139 -12.04 -5.38 -0.36
C LEU A 139 -12.41 -4.02 0.24
N VAL A 140 -13.63 -3.88 0.75
CA VAL A 140 -14.08 -2.73 1.54
C VAL A 140 -14.25 -3.15 2.99
N PHE A 141 -13.77 -2.34 3.93
CA PHE A 141 -14.02 -2.53 5.35
C PHE A 141 -15.21 -1.66 5.80
N ASP A 142 -16.32 -2.31 6.14
CA ASP A 142 -17.54 -1.64 6.56
C ASP A 142 -18.18 -2.37 7.74
N LYS A 143 -18.65 -1.61 8.75
CA LYS A 143 -19.29 -2.15 9.97
C LYS A 143 -18.51 -3.29 10.62
N GLY A 144 -17.20 -3.13 10.73
CA GLY A 144 -16.31 -4.07 11.44
C GLY A 144 -15.95 -5.33 10.64
N ARG A 145 -16.26 -5.40 9.35
CA ARG A 145 -15.97 -6.58 8.51
C ARG A 145 -15.43 -6.19 7.13
N TRP A 146 -14.58 -7.04 6.59
CA TRP A 146 -14.19 -7.01 5.19
C TRP A 146 -15.35 -7.51 4.32
N ARG A 147 -15.64 -6.78 3.26
CA ARG A 147 -16.67 -7.08 2.28
C ARG A 147 -16.03 -7.22 0.92
N THR A 148 -16.40 -8.30 0.23
CA THR A 148 -16.01 -8.55 -1.14
C THR A 148 -16.79 -7.67 -2.10
N MET A 149 -16.17 -7.39 -3.23
CA MET A 149 -16.76 -6.77 -4.41
C MET A 149 -17.15 -7.87 -5.42
N PRO A 150 -18.03 -7.60 -6.40
CA PRO A 150 -18.41 -8.59 -7.42
C PRO A 150 -17.25 -9.18 -8.24
N TYR A 151 -16.08 -8.53 -8.19
CA TYR A 151 -14.86 -8.89 -8.92
C TYR A 151 -13.69 -9.28 -8.01
N THR A 152 -13.92 -9.41 -6.69
CA THR A 152 -12.87 -9.84 -5.76
C THR A 152 -12.41 -11.26 -6.09
N PHE A 153 -11.10 -11.51 -6.01
CA PHE A 153 -10.55 -12.84 -6.24
C PHE A 153 -11.04 -13.85 -5.18
N PRO A 154 -11.33 -15.12 -5.56
CA PRO A 154 -11.91 -16.12 -4.65
C PRO A 154 -11.11 -16.39 -3.36
N ASP A 155 -9.79 -16.28 -3.41
CA ASP A 155 -8.92 -16.47 -2.23
C ASP A 155 -9.19 -15.42 -1.14
N TYR A 156 -9.59 -14.20 -1.50
CA TYR A 156 -9.94 -13.14 -0.55
C TYR A 156 -11.28 -13.34 0.16
N TYR A 157 -12.01 -14.43 -0.11
CA TYR A 157 -13.22 -14.79 0.63
C TYR A 157 -12.90 -15.52 1.94
N ARG A 158 -11.65 -15.98 2.06
CA ARG A 158 -11.18 -16.78 3.20
C ARG A 158 -11.16 -15.98 4.49
N ARG A 159 -11.68 -16.59 5.55
CA ARG A 159 -11.71 -16.01 6.89
C ARG A 159 -10.31 -15.68 7.40
N GLU A 160 -9.33 -16.56 7.15
CA GLU A 160 -7.95 -16.37 7.62
C GLU A 160 -7.33 -15.09 7.03
N TYR A 161 -7.71 -14.72 5.79
CA TYR A 161 -7.22 -13.49 5.15
C TYR A 161 -7.85 -12.28 5.81
N HIS A 162 -9.17 -12.31 6.03
CA HIS A 162 -9.87 -11.24 6.73
C HIS A 162 -9.34 -11.01 8.15
N GLU A 163 -8.97 -12.07 8.86
CA GLU A 163 -8.37 -11.97 10.20
C GLU A 163 -7.00 -11.29 10.15
N PHE A 164 -6.11 -11.74 9.25
CA PHE A 164 -4.81 -11.11 9.06
C PHE A 164 -4.94 -9.63 8.61
N LEU A 165 -5.79 -9.35 7.63
CA LEU A 165 -6.03 -7.98 7.16
C LEU A 165 -6.60 -7.08 8.26
N SER A 166 -7.42 -7.62 9.16
CA SER A 166 -7.95 -6.88 10.31
C SER A 166 -6.86 -6.52 11.33
N LEU A 167 -5.91 -7.43 11.57
CA LEU A 167 -4.72 -7.16 12.39
C LEU A 167 -3.90 -6.00 11.79
N VAL A 168 -3.58 -6.10 10.50
CA VAL A 168 -2.79 -5.09 9.78
C VAL A 168 -3.50 -3.73 9.75
N ARG A 169 -4.81 -3.70 9.50
CA ARG A 169 -5.63 -2.48 9.54
C ARG A 169 -5.65 -1.85 10.93
N SER A 170 -5.76 -2.66 11.99
CA SER A 170 -5.77 -2.14 13.36
C SER A 170 -4.45 -1.43 13.67
N ARG A 171 -3.33 -2.04 13.26
CA ARG A 171 -2.00 -1.41 13.37
C ARG A 171 -1.89 -0.10 12.60
N LEU A 172 -2.42 -0.03 11.38
CA LEU A 172 -2.48 1.23 10.63
C LEU A 172 -3.24 2.32 11.39
N VAL A 173 -4.41 1.99 11.94
CA VAL A 173 -5.23 2.96 12.69
C VAL A 173 -4.49 3.48 13.92
N GLU A 174 -3.75 2.63 14.62
CA GLU A 174 -2.88 3.02 15.74
C GLU A 174 -1.77 3.98 15.29
N GLN A 175 -1.00 3.61 14.26
CA GLN A 175 0.08 4.45 13.74
C GLN A 175 -0.42 5.82 13.28
N LEU A 176 -1.57 5.88 12.61
CA LEU A 176 -2.19 7.15 12.22
C LEU A 176 -2.64 8.00 13.41
N ARG A 177 -3.00 7.39 14.55
CA ARG A 177 -3.31 8.13 15.79
C ARG A 177 -2.04 8.66 16.45
N GLU A 178 -0.99 7.84 16.52
CA GLU A 178 0.33 8.22 17.05
C GLU A 178 0.89 9.43 16.28
N MET A 179 0.88 9.39 14.94
CA MET A 179 1.35 10.51 14.10
C MET A 179 0.59 11.82 14.38
N LYS A 180 -0.73 11.76 14.58
CA LYS A 180 -1.54 12.93 14.92
C LYS A 180 -1.27 13.47 16.32
N ALA A 181 -0.86 12.62 17.26
CA ALA A 181 -0.47 13.04 18.60
C ALA A 181 0.88 13.78 18.55
N VAL A 182 1.83 13.26 17.77
CA VAL A 182 3.15 13.89 17.56
C VAL A 182 3.02 15.27 16.89
N ASP A 183 2.25 15.40 15.80
CA ASP A 183 2.05 16.69 15.13
C ASP A 183 1.41 17.74 16.07
N ARG A 184 0.44 17.32 16.89
CA ARG A 184 -0.17 18.20 17.90
C ARG A 184 0.81 18.63 18.98
N GLY A 185 1.66 17.72 19.46
CA GLY A 185 2.71 18.02 20.43
C GLY A 185 3.75 19.01 19.90
N GLN A 186 4.17 18.84 18.64
CA GLN A 186 5.13 19.74 17.98
C GLN A 186 4.55 21.15 17.75
N ARG A 187 3.28 21.26 17.33
CA ARG A 187 2.60 22.56 17.18
C ARG A 187 2.38 23.29 18.50
N ALA A 188 2.09 22.55 19.57
CA ALA A 188 1.92 23.15 20.91
C ALA A 188 3.25 23.63 21.53
N GLY A 189 4.39 23.05 21.14
CA GLY A 189 5.73 23.43 21.61
C GLY A 189 6.47 24.46 20.77
N ALA A 190 5.91 24.89 19.62
CA ALA A 190 6.52 25.92 18.80
C ALA A 190 6.38 27.31 19.45
N PRO A 191 7.46 28.11 19.61
CA PRO A 191 7.36 29.45 20.18
C PRO A 191 6.41 30.30 19.35
N SER A 192 5.52 31.03 20.02
CA SER A 192 4.58 31.94 19.37
C SER A 192 5.36 32.94 18.52
N ARG A 193 5.11 32.96 17.21
CA ARG A 193 5.61 34.06 16.37
C ARG A 193 4.94 35.32 16.88
N GLN A 194 5.72 36.22 17.48
CA GLN A 194 5.23 37.56 17.80
C GLN A 194 4.69 38.20 16.51
N PRO A 195 3.53 38.87 16.57
CA PRO A 195 3.03 39.59 15.42
C PRO A 195 4.07 40.64 15.00
N PRO A 196 4.23 40.90 13.69
CA PRO A 196 5.13 41.95 13.25
C PRO A 196 4.75 43.28 13.91
N PRO A 197 5.73 44.12 14.29
CA PRO A 197 5.43 45.41 14.89
C PRO A 197 4.57 46.24 13.93
N ALA A 198 3.54 46.89 14.48
CA ALA A 198 2.66 47.76 13.71
C ALA A 198 3.49 48.85 13.03
N SER A 199 3.57 48.79 11.70
CA SER A 199 4.12 49.88 10.89
C SER A 199 3.21 51.09 11.06
N SER A 200 3.74 52.13 11.70
CA SER A 200 3.13 53.44 11.78
C SER A 200 2.89 53.98 10.37
N ILE A 201 1.62 54.23 10.06
CA ILE A 201 1.18 54.96 8.87
C ILE A 201 1.70 56.40 9.02
N GLN A 202 2.68 56.77 8.20
CA GLN A 202 2.88 58.17 7.82
C GLN A 202 2.14 58.41 6.52
N GLY A 203 1.07 59.19 6.61
CA GLY A 203 0.37 59.68 5.45
C GLY A 203 1.21 60.73 4.75
N ASP A 204 1.45 60.51 3.46
CA ASP A 204 1.81 61.59 2.54
C ASP A 204 0.65 61.81 1.57
N GLN A 205 0.07 63.01 1.68
CA GLN A 205 -0.80 63.60 0.68
C GLN A 205 0.04 63.96 -0.54
N CYS A 206 -0.32 63.47 -1.73
CA CYS A 206 0.01 64.19 -2.96
C CYS A 206 -0.99 63.87 -4.09
N SER A 207 -2.04 64.70 -4.16
CA SER A 207 -2.50 65.43 -5.34
C SER A 207 -2.16 64.91 -6.76
N SER A 208 -3.23 64.63 -7.52
CA SER A 208 -3.40 64.86 -8.98
C SER A 208 -2.58 63.94 -9.92
N ARG A 209 -3.09 63.38 -11.03
CA ARG A 209 -3.89 63.96 -12.11
C ARG A 209 -4.43 62.82 -12.99
N TRP A 210 -5.54 63.11 -13.65
CA TRP A 210 -6.12 62.37 -14.77
C TRP A 210 -5.18 62.33 -15.98
N GLN A 211 -4.95 61.13 -16.53
CA GLN A 211 -5.01 60.75 -17.95
C GLN A 211 -4.84 59.24 -18.09
#